data_AF-A0AAW4IZ65-F1
#
_entry.id   AF-A0AAW4IZ65-F1
#
_cell.length_a   1.000
_cell.length_b   1.000
_cell.length_c   1.000
_cell.angle_alpha   90.00
_cell.angle_beta   90.00
_cell.angle_gamma   90.00
#
_symmetry.space_group_name_H-M   'P 1'
#
loop_
_entity.id
_entity.type
_entity.pdbx_description
1 polymer ?
#
loop_
_entity_poly.entity_id
_entity_poly.type
_entity_poly.pdbx_seq_one_letter_code
_entity_poly.pdbx_strand_id
1 'polypeptide(L)' 'MSIKMIVIMAVTAILAFWLGIKAHERHYNDICLDLGGGQNPGNHPICVIDR' A
#
# COMPACT_ATOMS: atom_id res chain seq x y z
N MET A 1 7.16 30.37 -6.94
CA MET A 1 6.91 29.51 -5.76
C MET A 1 8.17 29.51 -4.90
N SER A 2 8.07 29.79 -3.60
CA SER A 2 9.26 29.82 -2.74
C SER A 2 9.79 28.40 -2.52
N ILE A 3 11.11 28.22 -2.38
CA ILE A 3 11.74 26.90 -2.15
C ILE A 3 11.09 26.15 -0.98
N LYS A 4 10.74 26.88 0.10
CA LYS A 4 10.03 26.31 1.26
C LYS A 4 8.70 25.66 0.89
N MET A 5 7.93 26.29 -0.01
CA MET A 5 6.64 25.75 -0.47
C MET A 5 6.82 24.51 -1.34
N ILE A 6 7.86 24.48 -2.19
CA ILE A 6 8.18 23.32 -3.02
C ILE A 6 8.55 22.12 -2.14
N VAL A 7 9.38 22.34 -1.11
CA VAL A 7 9.76 21.30 -0.16
C VAL A 7 8.54 20.76 0.59
N ILE A 8 7.67 21.64 1.10
CA ILE A 8 6.44 21.23 1.78
C ILE A 8 5.57 20.37 0.86
N MET A 9 5.32 20.80 -0.38
CA MET A 9 4.52 20.04 -1.34
C MET A 9 5.14 18.68 -1.67
N ALA A 10 6.45 18.62 -1.87
CA ALA A 10 7.13 17.36 -2.17
C ALA A 10 7.00 16.37 -1.01
N VAL A 11 7.24 16.85 0.21
CA VAL A 11 7.14 16.01 1.42
C VAL A 11 5.71 15.52 1.63
N THR A 12 4.70 16.39 1.50
CA THR A 12 3.30 15.98 1.68
C THR A 12 2.84 15.02 0.59
N ALA A 13 3.28 15.20 -0.65
CA ALA A 13 2.98 14.27 -1.75
C ALA A 13 3.60 12.88 -1.50
N ILE A 14 4.86 12.82 -1.06
CA ILE A 14 5.53 11.56 -0.72
C ILE A 14 4.81 10.86 0.44
N LEU A 15 4.45 11.60 1.49
CA LEU A 15 3.72 11.03 2.63
C LEU A 15 2.34 10.52 2.24
N ALA A 16 1.58 11.28 1.44
CA ALA A 16 0.27 10.86 0.95
C ALA A 16 0.38 9.59 0.09
N PHE A 17 1.36 9.53 -0.80
CA PHE A 17 1.61 8.35 -1.62
C PHE A 17 1.98 7.12 -0.78
N TRP A 18 2.88 7.29 0.20
CA TRP A 18 3.31 6.21 1.08
C TRP A 18 2.14 5.66 1.92
N LEU A 19 1.32 6.54 2.49
CA LEU A 19 0.11 6.17 3.20
C LEU A 19 -0.90 5.47 2.29
N GLY A 20 -1.05 5.93 1.05
CA GLY A 20 -1.90 5.30 0.04
C GLY A 20 -1.49 3.86 -0.27
N ILE A 21 -0.19 3.62 -0.49
CA ILE A 21 0.34 2.25 -0.72
C ILE A 21 0.05 1.36 0.50
N LYS A 22 0.31 1.85 1.71
CA LYS A 22 0.08 1.09 2.95
C LYS A 22 -1.39 0.77 3.20
N ALA A 23 -2.29 1.69 2.86
CA ALA A 23 -3.73 1.47 2.94
C ALA A 23 -4.20 0.43 1.91
N HIS A 24 -3.69 0.53 0.68
CA HIS A 24 -4.02 -0.41 -0.39
C HIS A 24 -3.50 -1.83 -0.09
N GLU A 25 -2.30 -1.96 0.48
CA GLU A 25 -1.74 -3.23 0.94
C GLU A 25 -2.65 -3.88 2.00
N ARG A 26 -3.13 -3.10 2.99
CA ARG A 26 -4.04 -3.61 4.01
C ARG A 26 -5.37 -4.07 3.42
N HIS A 27 -6.00 -3.25 2.58
CA HIS A 27 -7.27 -3.59 1.95
C HIS A 27 -7.15 -4.83 1.05
N TYR A 28 -6.05 -4.96 0.31
CA TYR A 28 -5.79 -6.15 -0.51
C TYR A 28 -5.65 -7.41 0.34
N ASN A 29 -4.91 -7.34 1.45
CA ASN A 29 -4.72 -8.47 2.36
C ASN A 29 -6.03 -8.85 3.07
N ASP A 30 -6.87 -7.87 3.40
CA ASP A 30 -8.17 -8.09 4.04
C ASP A 30 -9.12 -8.87 3.09
N ILE A 31 -9.26 -8.38 1.85
CA ILE A 31 -10.02 -9.10 0.80
C ILE A 31 -9.44 -10.49 0.55
N CYS A 32 -8.12 -10.61 0.51
CA CYS A 32 -7.46 -11.88 0.30
C CYS A 32 -7.82 -12.89 1.39
N LEU A 33 -7.76 -12.45 2.64
CA LEU A 33 -8.09 -13.26 3.81
C LEU A 33 -9.58 -13.65 3.81
N ASP A 34 -10.47 -12.73 3.46
CA ASP A 34 -11.92 -12.98 3.36
C ASP A 34 -12.26 -14.03 2.30
N LEU A 35 -11.50 -14.07 1.20
CA LEU A 35 -11.66 -15.07 0.14
C LEU A 35 -11.07 -16.45 0.53
N GLY A 36 -10.61 -16.63 1.77
CA GLY A 36 -9.95 -17.85 2.22
C GLY A 36 -8.52 -18.01 1.67
N GLY A 37 -7.98 -16.94 1.09
CA GLY A 37 -6.63 -16.91 0.58
C GLY A 37 -5.61 -16.54 1.66
N GLY A 38 -4.34 -16.70 1.29
CA GLY A 38 -3.21 -16.28 2.11
C GLY A 38 -2.14 -15.60 1.28
N GLN A 39 -1.25 -14.87 1.95
CA GLN A 39 -0.01 -14.46 1.31
C GLN A 39 0.84 -15.70 1.02
N ASN A 40 1.25 -15.85 -0.24
CA ASN A 40 2.20 -16.89 -0.58
C ASN A 40 3.52 -16.69 0.20
N PRO A 41 4.05 -17.70 0.90
CA PRO A 41 5.36 -17.60 1.55
C PRO A 41 6.42 -17.14 0.54
N GLY A 42 7.30 -16.22 0.97
CA GLY A 42 8.31 -15.59 0.10
C GLY A 42 8.11 -14.10 -0.19
N ASN A 43 7.26 -13.39 0.56
CA ASN A 43 6.99 -11.95 0.38
C ASN A 43 6.41 -11.60 -1.01
N HIS A 44 5.71 -12.52 -1.65
CA HIS A 44 5.04 -12.23 -2.91
C HIS A 44 3.75 -11.44 -2.65
N PRO A 45 3.51 -10.32 -3.37
CA PRO A 45 2.34 -9.47 -3.16
C PRO A 45 1.03 -10.08 -3.70
N ILE A 46 1.06 -11.35 -4.10
CA ILE A 46 -0.04 -12.02 -4.81
C ILE A 46 -0.78 -12.89 -3.80
N CYS A 47 -2.07 -12.58 -3.63
CA CYS A 47 -3.02 -13.42 -2.91
C CYS A 47 -3.18 -14.74 -3.66
N VAL A 48 -2.96 -15.86 -2.96
CA VAL A 48 -3.28 -17.19 -3.48
C VAL A 48 -4.56 -17.62 -2.78
N ILE A 49 -5.62 -17.80 -3.57
CA ILE A 49 -6.89 -18.36 -3.08
C ILE A 49 -6.69 -19.87 -3.00
N ASP A 50 -6.77 -20.44 -1.79
CA ASP A 50 -6.73 -21.89 -1.61
C ASP A 50 -8.00 -22.51 -2.23
N ARG A 51 -7.86 -23.61 -2.98
CA ARG A 51 -8.92 -24.15 -3.84
C ARG A 51 -9.56 -25.40 -3.24
#